data_AF-A0A352SG96-F1
#
_entry.id   AF-A0A352SG96-F1
#
_cell.length_a   1.000
_cell.length_b   1.000
_cell.length_c   1.000
_cell.angle_alpha   90.00
_cell.angle_beta   90.00
_cell.angle_gamma   90.00
#
_symmetry.space_group_name_H-M   'P 1'
#
loop_
_entity.id
_entity.type
_entity.pdbx_description
1 polymer ?
#
loop_
_entity_poly.entity_id
_entity_poly.type
_entity_poly.pdbx_seq_one_letter_code
_entity_poly.pdbx_strand_id
1 'polypeptide(L)'
;MKKVRTHLEDRVLPSYTKGEEIFNMVSHIAGGALAIAALVLCVIFAVIHTDAWGVVGAAIYGSTMVVLYAMSSIYHGLKPEMPKKVFQVIDHCTIYFLIAGTYTPVTLTALRPQY
;
A
#
# COMPACT_ATOMS: atom_id res chain seq x y z
N MET A 1 -9.30 30.21 8.60
CA MET A 1 -7.95 29.80 9.07
C MET A 1 -7.20 29.11 7.93
N LYS A 2 -6.05 29.65 7.49
CA LYS A 2 -5.14 28.91 6.59
C LYS A 2 -4.45 27.82 7.42
N LYS A 3 -4.71 26.54 7.15
CA LYS A 3 -3.95 25.44 7.75
C LYS A 3 -2.54 25.47 7.15
N VAL A 4 -1.55 25.89 7.94
CA VAL A 4 -0.13 25.83 7.54
C VAL A 4 0.31 24.36 7.58
N ARG A 5 1.03 23.90 6.55
CA ARG A 5 1.57 22.53 6.50
C ARG A 5 2.59 22.36 7.63
N THR A 6 2.46 21.31 8.43
CA THR A 6 3.46 20.96 9.46
C THR A 6 4.77 20.55 8.77
N HIS A 7 5.89 21.18 9.17
CA HIS A 7 7.21 20.75 8.72
C HIS A 7 7.56 19.37 9.32
N LEU A 8 8.44 18.63 8.65
CA LEU A 8 8.81 17.28 9.11
C LEU A 8 9.53 17.33 10.46
N GLU A 9 10.38 18.32 10.69
CA GLU A 9 11.05 18.51 11.98
C GLU A 9 10.07 18.67 13.14
N ASP A 10 8.97 19.39 12.92
CA ASP A 10 7.92 19.66 13.91
C ASP A 10 6.92 18.51 14.08
N ARG A 11 6.99 17.48 13.22
CA ARG A 11 6.05 16.36 13.27
C ARG A 11 6.31 15.49 14.50
N VAL A 12 5.28 15.35 15.32
CA VAL A 12 5.25 14.45 16.48
C VAL A 12 4.89 13.05 16.00
N LEU A 13 5.75 12.07 16.30
CA LEU A 13 5.50 10.66 16.00
C LEU A 13 4.58 10.04 17.08
N PRO A 14 3.70 9.09 16.72
CA PRO A 14 2.96 8.31 17.70
C PRO A 14 3.90 7.50 18.59
N SER A 15 3.51 7.31 19.84
CA SER A 15 4.28 6.56 20.82
C SER A 15 3.86 5.09 20.80
N TYR A 16 4.62 4.26 20.10
CA TYR A 16 4.50 2.81 20.15
C TYR A 16 5.59 2.21 21.05
N THR A 17 5.23 1.15 21.76
CA THR A 17 6.21 0.30 22.44
C THR A 17 7.09 -0.42 21.42
N LYS A 18 8.28 -0.86 21.85
CA LYS A 18 9.15 -1.67 21.00
C LYS A 18 8.46 -2.96 20.50
N GLY A 19 7.62 -3.56 21.33
CA GLY A 19 6.85 -4.76 20.96
C GLY A 19 5.84 -4.49 19.86
N GLU A 20 5.11 -3.38 19.95
CA GLU A 20 4.15 -2.96 18.92
C GLU A 20 4.84 -2.64 17.59
N GLU A 21 5.99 -1.96 17.61
CA GLU A 21 6.77 -1.68 16.39
C GLU A 21 7.25 -2.98 15.71
N ILE A 22 7.74 -3.95 16.50
CA ILE A 22 8.16 -5.24 15.98
C ILE A 22 6.95 -6.00 15.40
N PHE A 23 5.84 -6.05 16.13
CA PHE A 23 4.64 -6.74 15.67
C PHE A 23 4.09 -6.11 14.37
N ASN A 24 4.01 -4.78 14.30
CA ASN A 24 3.58 -4.08 13.10
C ASN A 24 4.55 -4.36 11.94
N MET A 25 5.86 -4.24 12.15
CA MET A 25 6.85 -4.56 11.12
C MET A 25 6.69 -5.99 10.59
N VAL A 26 6.64 -6.98 11.47
CA VAL A 26 6.56 -8.41 11.10
C VAL A 26 5.24 -8.75 10.42
N SER A 27 4.11 -8.26 10.96
CA SER A 27 2.80 -8.50 10.35
C SER A 27 2.69 -7.87 8.96
N HIS A 28 3.25 -6.67 8.76
CA HIS A 28 3.31 -6.06 7.44
C HIS A 28 4.28 -6.77 6.48
N ILE A 29 5.41 -7.31 6.97
CA ILE A 29 6.32 -8.11 6.12
C ILE A 29 5.61 -9.38 5.65
N ALA A 30 4.91 -10.07 6.56
CA ALA A 30 4.11 -11.25 6.21
C ALA A 30 3.00 -10.89 5.22
N GLY A 31 2.30 -9.78 5.46
CA GLY A 31 1.32 -9.22 4.52
C GLY A 31 1.93 -8.90 3.15
N GLY A 32 3.15 -8.37 3.10
CA GLY A 32 3.88 -8.09 1.86
C GLY A 32 4.23 -9.35 1.07
N ALA A 33 4.67 -10.42 1.76
CA ALA A 33 4.91 -11.71 1.11
C ALA A 33 3.62 -12.29 0.51
N LEU A 34 2.51 -12.21 1.25
CA LEU A 34 1.19 -12.61 0.75
C LEU A 34 0.70 -11.71 -0.39
N ALA A 35 0.99 -10.41 -0.35
CA ALA A 35 0.64 -9.47 -1.40
C ALA A 35 1.39 -9.75 -2.71
N ILE A 36 2.67 -10.18 -2.64
CA ILE A 36 3.42 -10.63 -3.82
C ILE A 36 2.76 -11.88 -4.42
N ALA A 37 2.45 -12.88 -3.57
CA ALA A 37 1.75 -14.08 -4.04
C ALA A 37 0.38 -13.73 -4.66
N ALA A 38 -0.39 -12.83 -4.04
CA ALA A 38 -1.66 -12.35 -4.55
C ALA A 38 -1.51 -11.63 -5.88
N LEU A 39 -0.53 -10.73 -6.04
CA LEU A 39 -0.24 -10.06 -7.31
C LEU A 39 0.03 -11.06 -8.43
N VAL A 40 0.92 -12.03 -8.18
CA VAL A 40 1.26 -13.06 -9.18
C VAL A 40 0.03 -13.88 -9.55
N LEU A 41 -0.72 -14.37 -8.56
CA LEU A 41 -1.92 -15.17 -8.80
C LEU A 41 -2.99 -14.35 -9.54
N CYS A 42 -3.33 -13.15 -9.07
CA CYS A 42 -4.32 -12.30 -9.73
C CYS A 42 -3.96 -12.02 -11.19
N VAL A 43 -2.69 -11.76 -11.51
CA VAL A 43 -2.23 -11.54 -12.89
C VAL A 43 -2.35 -12.83 -13.72
N ILE A 44 -1.92 -13.98 -13.21
CA ILE A 44 -2.05 -15.27 -13.92
C ILE A 44 -3.52 -15.57 -14.23
N PHE A 45 -4.39 -15.46 -13.23
CA PHE A 45 -5.81 -15.72 -13.40
C PHE A 45 -6.46 -14.71 -14.36
N ALA A 46 -6.06 -13.43 -14.31
CA ALA A 46 -6.53 -12.43 -15.25
C ALA A 46 -6.11 -12.76 -16.70
N VAL A 47 -4.88 -13.22 -16.92
CA VAL A 47 -4.41 -13.64 -18.25
C VAL A 47 -5.21 -14.84 -18.78
N ILE A 48 -5.56 -15.80 -17.94
CA ILE A 48 -6.27 -17.01 -18.36
C ILE A 48 -7.76 -16.74 -18.60
N HIS A 49 -8.39 -15.89 -17.80
CA HIS A 49 -9.85 -15.79 -17.71
C HIS A 49 -10.44 -14.44 -18.11
N THR A 50 -9.62 -13.43 -18.41
CA THR A 50 -10.10 -12.07 -18.70
C THR A 50 -9.42 -11.49 -19.95
N ASP A 51 -9.52 -10.17 -20.13
CA ASP A 51 -8.90 -9.41 -21.21
C ASP A 51 -7.71 -8.56 -20.72
N ALA A 52 -7.12 -7.75 -21.60
CA ALA A 52 -6.02 -6.86 -21.25
C ALA A 52 -6.35 -5.91 -20.09
N TRP A 53 -7.60 -5.49 -19.94
CA TRP A 53 -8.01 -4.59 -18.86
C TRP A 53 -8.12 -5.30 -17.52
N GLY A 54 -8.56 -6.57 -17.51
CA GLY A 54 -8.51 -7.41 -16.32
C GLY A 54 -7.06 -7.59 -15.83
N VAL A 55 -6.12 -7.81 -16.74
CA VAL A 55 -4.69 -7.90 -16.41
C VAL A 55 -4.15 -6.58 -15.84
N VAL A 56 -4.46 -5.45 -16.47
CA VAL A 56 -4.04 -4.12 -15.99
C VAL A 56 -4.64 -3.82 -14.61
N GLY A 57 -5.93 -4.12 -14.42
CA GLY A 57 -6.61 -3.93 -13.13
C GLY A 57 -6.03 -4.79 -12.02
N ALA A 58 -5.75 -6.06 -12.31
CA ALA A 58 -5.09 -6.98 -11.38
C ALA A 58 -3.67 -6.50 -11.02
N ALA A 59 -2.89 -6.04 -12.00
CA ALA A 59 -1.54 -5.53 -11.78
C ALA A 59 -1.53 -4.26 -10.91
N ILE A 60 -2.44 -3.32 -11.14
CA ILE A 60 -2.56 -2.09 -10.33
C ILE A 60 -2.99 -2.44 -8.90
N TYR A 61 -4.00 -3.30 -8.73
CA TYR A 61 -4.43 -3.75 -7.41
C TYR A 61 -3.29 -4.44 -6.63
N GLY A 62 -2.64 -5.44 -7.23
CA GLY A 62 -1.58 -6.18 -6.55
C GLY A 62 -0.34 -5.34 -6.27
N SER A 63 0.09 -4.47 -7.19
CA SER A 63 1.27 -3.62 -7.00
C SER A 63 1.07 -2.58 -5.90
N THR A 64 -0.10 -1.92 -5.85
CA THR A 64 -0.41 -0.96 -4.76
C THR A 64 -0.46 -1.65 -3.39
N MET A 65 -0.92 -2.89 -3.33
CA MET A 65 -0.89 -3.70 -2.11
C MET A 65 0.53 -4.02 -1.66
N VAL A 66 1.40 -4.45 -2.58
CA VAL A 66 2.83 -4.70 -2.29
C VAL A 66 3.51 -3.43 -1.79
N VAL A 67 3.26 -2.29 -2.45
CA VAL A 67 3.83 -0.99 -2.06
C VAL A 67 3.38 -0.59 -0.66
N LEU A 68 2.09 -0.77 -0.32
CA LEU A 68 1.59 -0.47 1.03
C LEU A 68 2.31 -1.30 2.09
N TYR A 69 2.36 -2.61 1.91
CA TYR A 69 2.99 -3.48 2.91
C TYR A 69 4.49 -3.20 3.03
N ALA A 70 5.19 -2.95 1.91
CA ALA A 70 6.60 -2.60 1.93
C ALA A 70 6.87 -1.28 2.67
N MET A 71 6.10 -0.22 2.38
CA MET A 71 6.30 1.08 3.03
C MET A 71 5.98 1.04 4.52
N SER A 72 4.94 0.30 4.92
CA SER A 72 4.60 0.12 6.34
C SER A 72 5.67 -0.66 7.10
N SER A 73 6.17 -1.75 6.52
CA SER A 73 7.28 -2.52 7.11
C SER A 73 8.52 -1.66 7.31
N ILE A 74 8.87 -0.82 6.34
CA ILE A 74 10.01 0.10 6.48
C ILE A 74 9.72 1.13 7.58
N TYR A 75 8.53 1.75 7.59
CA TYR A 75 8.16 2.74 8.60
C TYR A 75 8.28 2.20 10.04
N HIS A 76 7.74 1.01 10.30
CA HIS A 76 7.79 0.38 11.62
C HIS A 76 9.17 -0.17 11.99
N GLY A 77 10.00 -0.51 11.00
CA GLY A 77 11.39 -0.90 11.22
C GLY A 77 12.35 0.26 11.53
N LEU A 78 11.96 1.51 11.24
CA LEU A 78 12.82 2.67 11.45
C LEU A 78 12.83 3.15 12.91
N LYS A 79 13.98 3.68 13.32
CA LYS A 79 14.18 4.42 14.58
C LYS A 79 13.41 5.76 14.55
N PRO A 80 13.03 6.33 15.71
CA PRO A 80 12.24 7.57 15.79
C PRO A 80 13.07 8.83 15.45
N GLU A 81 13.58 8.86 14.23
CA GLU A 81 14.43 9.90 13.65
C GLU A 81 13.76 10.47 12.38
N MET A 82 14.43 11.41 11.71
CA MET A 82 13.91 12.04 10.49
C MET A 82 13.43 11.06 9.40
N PRO A 83 14.12 9.93 9.12
CA PRO A 83 13.63 8.94 8.15
C PRO A 83 12.25 8.40 8.51
N LYS A 84 11.99 8.09 9.79
CA LYS A 84 10.68 7.59 10.21
C LYS A 84 9.57 8.59 9.98
N LYS A 85 9.84 9.90 10.13
CA LYS A 85 8.88 10.96 9.83
C LYS A 85 8.54 11.04 8.34
N VAL A 86 9.53 10.84 7.46
CA VAL A 86 9.32 10.78 6.00
C VAL A 86 8.52 9.54 5.62
N PHE A 87 8.96 8.37 6.08
CA PHE A 87 8.29 7.10 5.78
C PHE A 87 6.90 7.02 6.39
N GLN A 88 6.63 7.71 7.51
CA GLN A 88 5.27 7.84 8.02
C GLN A 88 4.35 8.52 7.01
N VAL A 89 4.81 9.58 6.33
CA VAL A 89 3.99 10.25 5.31
C VAL A 89 3.78 9.34 4.12
N ILE A 90 4.84 8.68 3.64
CA ILE A 90 4.77 7.77 2.51
C ILE A 90 3.82 6.61 2.80
N ASP A 91 3.97 5.97 3.96
CA ASP A 91 3.14 4.86 4.42
C ASP A 91 1.64 5.24 4.44
N HIS A 92 1.29 6.37 5.05
CA HIS A 92 -0.09 6.88 4.99
C HIS A 92 -0.55 7.18 3.55
N CYS A 93 0.32 7.69 2.67
CA CYS A 93 -0.02 7.92 1.27
C CYS A 93 -0.34 6.61 0.54
N THR A 94 0.36 5.52 0.83
CA THR A 94 0.12 4.22 0.18
C THR A 94 -1.27 3.65 0.43
N ILE A 95 -1.91 4.01 1.55
CA ILE A 95 -3.32 3.64 1.83
C ILE A 95 -4.23 4.21 0.74
N TYR A 96 -4.03 5.46 0.32
CA TYR A 96 -4.83 6.07 -0.74
C TYR A 96 -4.56 5.41 -2.10
N PHE A 97 -3.32 4.98 -2.36
CA PHE A 97 -2.99 4.21 -3.57
C PHE A 97 -3.65 2.84 -3.56
N LEU A 98 -3.65 2.12 -2.43
CA LEU A 98 -4.34 0.84 -2.33
C LEU A 98 -5.86 1.02 -2.45
N ILE A 99 -6.44 2.06 -1.87
CA ILE A 99 -7.87 2.39 -2.07
C ILE A 99 -8.15 2.55 -3.56
N ALA A 100 -7.41 3.40 -4.29
CA ALA A 100 -7.60 3.53 -5.74
C ALA A 100 -7.37 2.19 -6.48
N GLY A 101 -6.37 1.41 -6.04
CA GLY A 101 -6.05 0.10 -6.58
C GLY A 101 -7.16 -0.93 -6.42
N THR A 102 -7.91 -0.92 -5.30
CA THR A 102 -9.01 -1.86 -5.08
C THR A 102 -10.23 -1.57 -5.95
N TYR A 103 -10.47 -0.30 -6.29
CA TYR A 103 -11.54 0.08 -7.23
C TYR A 103 -11.16 -0.21 -8.69
N THR A 104 -9.88 -0.15 -9.05
CA THR A 104 -9.42 -0.25 -10.44
C THR A 104 -9.89 -1.53 -11.19
N PRO A 105 -9.74 -2.76 -10.65
CA PRO A 105 -10.23 -3.94 -11.37
C PRO A 105 -11.76 -3.91 -11.52
N VAL A 106 -12.51 -3.42 -10.52
CA VAL A 106 -13.98 -3.32 -10.59
C VAL A 106 -14.41 -2.34 -11.67
N THR A 107 -13.77 -1.17 -11.77
CA THR A 107 -14.13 -0.17 -12.76
C THR A 107 -13.72 -0.58 -14.18
N LEU A 108 -12.56 -1.21 -14.34
CA LEU A 108 -12.05 -1.64 -15.64
C LEU A 108 -12.70 -2.93 -16.16
N THR A 109 -13.32 -3.74 -15.30
CA THR A 109 -13.95 -5.00 -15.72
C THR A 109 -15.47 -4.95 -15.57
N ALA A 110 -15.98 -4.89 -14.34
CA ALA A 110 -17.41 -5.03 -14.05
C ALA A 110 -18.26 -3.83 -14.49
N LEU A 111 -17.70 -2.62 -14.42
CA LEU A 111 -18.43 -1.38 -14.74
C LEU A 111 -18.08 -0.78 -16.10
N ARG A 112 -17.06 -1.33 -16.79
CA ARG A 112 -16.59 -0.80 -18.07
C ARG A 112 -17.65 -1.08 -19.15
N PRO A 113 -18.17 -0.05 -19.84
CA PRO A 113 -19.05 -0.27 -20.98
C PRO A 113 -18.33 -1.04 -22.10
N GLN A 114 -19.04 -1.98 -22.71
CA GLN A 114 -18.58 -2.71 -23.88
C GLN A 114 -19.40 -2.20 -25.06
N TYR A 115 -18.80 -1.32 -25.87
CA TYR A 115 -19.37 -0.79 -27.10
C TYR A 115 -18.60 -1.33 -28.30
#